data_AF-A0A7X7HR26-F1
#
_entry.id   AF-A0A7X7HR26-F1
#
_cell.length_a   1.000
_cell.length_b   1.000
_cell.length_c   1.000
_cell.angle_alpha   90.00
_cell.angle_beta   90.00
_cell.angle_gamma   90.00
#
_symmetry.space_group_name_H-M   'P 1'
#
loop_
_entity.id
_entity.type
_entity.pdbx_description
1 polymer ?
#
loop_
_entity_poly.entity_id
_entity_poly.type
_entity_poly.pdbx_seq_one_letter_code
_entity_poly.pdbx_strand_id
1 'polypeptide(L)'
;MTEPDLLAWGRRLVPNLPTVARLYLPGSALDARRRELVAALVSGACRADVLAALHISWLEFLGPAELDDVDDELFRWAVAAVATGPDEDLPPLPDGLSEAAGQALAAAVAHGVVSAVAVHRAGAAVERVLGRRELTLPGLASDLVAAALAAPTVLPVAAAAGALAVVGRIVPEAAEVDVDPDPNLLTQLLADALPTWLGGAWARVLVATLPVEIPMSWRSGPTVATVRVGRGRVQVVNGLSEDAWALFDGDVDSLVRAGSHRITREVRTAHAGR
;
A
#
# COMPACT_ATOMS: atom_id res chain seq x y z
N MET A 1 -0.69 22.05 10.49
CA MET A 1 -1.36 21.69 11.75
C MET A 1 -0.45 21.98 12.93
N THR A 2 -0.99 22.65 13.94
CA THR A 2 -0.33 23.15 15.14
C THR A 2 -0.43 22.15 16.31
N GLU A 3 0.27 22.39 17.41
CA GLU A 3 0.13 21.60 18.66
C GLU A 3 -1.28 21.66 19.27
N PRO A 4 -1.99 22.81 19.26
CA PRO A 4 -3.42 22.89 19.54
C PRO A 4 -4.27 21.92 18.72
N ASP A 5 -4.01 21.79 17.42
CA ASP A 5 -4.78 20.89 16.54
C ASP A 5 -4.63 19.43 16.97
N LEU A 6 -3.44 19.02 17.42
CA LEU A 6 -3.20 17.66 17.93
C LEU A 6 -4.01 17.38 19.20
N LEU A 7 -4.06 18.34 20.12
CA LEU A 7 -4.82 18.19 21.36
C LEU A 7 -6.32 18.15 21.09
N ALA A 8 -6.81 18.97 20.17
CA ALA A 8 -8.22 19.02 19.80
C ALA A 8 -8.67 17.74 19.07
N TRP A 9 -7.90 17.27 18.09
CA TRP A 9 -8.15 15.96 17.46
C TRP A 9 -7.95 14.79 18.43
N GLY A 10 -7.00 14.89 19.35
CA GLY A 10 -6.80 13.91 20.42
C GLY A 10 -8.02 13.77 21.34
N ARG A 11 -8.67 14.88 21.70
CA ARG A 11 -9.92 14.86 22.49
C ARG A 11 -11.07 14.16 21.75
N ARG A 12 -11.12 14.27 20.42
CA ARG A 12 -12.06 13.51 19.58
C ARG A 12 -11.69 12.03 19.48
N LEU A 13 -10.41 11.72 19.38
CA LEU A 13 -9.92 10.36 19.18
C LEU A 13 -10.01 9.49 20.44
N VAL A 14 -9.63 10.02 21.61
CA VAL A 14 -9.52 9.22 22.86
C VAL A 14 -10.81 8.48 23.20
N PRO A 15 -12.01 9.10 23.18
CA PRO A 15 -13.27 8.40 23.42
C PRO A 15 -13.61 7.36 22.36
N ASN A 16 -13.05 7.50 21.15
CA ASN A 16 -13.30 6.66 19.99
C ASN A 16 -12.24 5.58 19.75
N LEU A 17 -11.22 5.47 20.61
CA LEU A 17 -10.19 4.42 20.49
C LEU A 17 -10.77 2.99 20.44
N PRO A 18 -11.82 2.63 21.20
CA PRO A 18 -12.45 1.31 21.05
C PRO A 18 -13.05 1.08 19.66
N THR A 19 -13.63 2.12 19.06
CA THR A 19 -14.16 2.08 17.68
C THR A 19 -13.03 1.90 16.68
N VAL A 20 -11.91 2.64 16.86
CA VAL A 20 -10.71 2.47 16.03
C VAL A 20 -10.17 1.04 16.13
N ALA A 21 -10.07 0.46 17.32
CA ALA A 21 -9.62 -0.92 17.49
C ALA A 21 -10.55 -1.92 16.76
N ARG A 22 -11.87 -1.69 16.80
CA ARG A 22 -12.86 -2.52 16.10
C ARG A 22 -12.75 -2.44 14.57
N LEU A 23 -12.20 -1.36 14.00
CA LEU A 23 -11.96 -1.24 12.55
C LEU A 23 -11.01 -2.31 12.00
N TYR A 24 -10.22 -2.94 12.86
CA TYR A 24 -9.25 -3.97 12.49
C TYR A 24 -9.75 -5.39 12.79
N LEU A 25 -10.97 -5.55 13.31
CA LEU A 25 -11.57 -6.84 13.58
C LEU A 25 -12.47 -7.30 12.41
N PRO A 26 -12.67 -8.63 12.24
CA PRO A 26 -13.64 -9.14 11.27
C PRO A 26 -15.05 -8.59 11.53
N GLY A 27 -15.76 -8.22 10.45
CA GLY A 27 -17.12 -7.68 10.53
C GLY A 27 -17.18 -6.21 10.96
N SER A 28 -16.08 -5.46 10.80
CA SER A 28 -16.04 -4.02 11.04
C SER A 28 -17.04 -3.26 10.16
N ALA A 29 -17.59 -2.17 10.69
CA ALA A 29 -18.57 -1.33 9.97
C ALA A 29 -17.98 -0.63 8.74
N LEU A 30 -16.66 -0.45 8.72
CA LEU A 30 -15.89 -0.13 7.52
C LEU A 30 -15.00 -1.34 7.21
N ASP A 31 -15.14 -1.90 6.02
CA ASP A 31 -14.24 -2.96 5.57
C ASP A 31 -12.79 -2.45 5.47
N ALA A 32 -11.85 -3.40 5.30
CA ALA A 32 -10.44 -3.09 5.22
C ALA A 32 -10.12 -2.11 4.09
N ARG A 33 -10.79 -2.21 2.94
CA ARG A 33 -10.51 -1.37 1.79
C ARG A 33 -10.96 0.07 2.04
N ARG A 34 -12.22 0.27 2.45
CA ARG A 34 -12.78 1.58 2.79
C ARG A 34 -11.96 2.25 3.90
N ARG A 35 -11.51 1.48 4.89
CA ARG A 35 -10.61 1.97 5.94
C ARG A 35 -9.28 2.49 5.37
N GLU A 36 -8.58 1.72 4.55
CA GLU A 36 -7.29 2.15 3.98
C GLU A 36 -7.45 3.34 3.01
N LEU A 37 -8.59 3.41 2.33
CA LEU A 37 -8.94 4.49 1.41
C LEU A 37 -9.19 5.80 2.13
N VAL A 38 -10.00 5.77 3.19
CA VAL A 38 -10.18 6.91 4.10
C VAL A 38 -8.83 7.33 4.70
N ALA A 39 -8.02 6.38 5.14
CA ALA A 39 -6.70 6.68 5.72
C ALA A 39 -5.75 7.34 4.71
N ALA A 40 -5.74 6.89 3.45
CA ALA A 40 -4.94 7.50 2.38
C ALA A 40 -5.41 8.93 2.07
N LEU A 41 -6.72 9.15 1.95
CA LEU A 41 -7.30 10.47 1.66
C LEU A 41 -7.07 11.47 2.77
N VAL A 42 -7.30 11.07 4.02
CA VAL A 42 -7.04 11.91 5.21
C VAL A 42 -5.55 12.24 5.30
N SER A 43 -4.67 11.26 5.05
CA SER A 43 -3.22 11.50 5.04
C SER A 43 -2.82 12.50 3.95
N GLY A 44 -3.38 12.38 2.75
CA GLY A 44 -3.19 13.34 1.66
C GLY A 44 -3.70 14.73 1.99
N ALA A 45 -4.90 14.85 2.56
CA ALA A 45 -5.47 16.12 3.02
C ALA A 45 -4.60 16.79 4.11
N CYS A 46 -4.01 15.99 5.00
CA CYS A 46 -3.04 16.46 5.99
C CYS A 46 -1.61 16.65 5.45
N ARG A 47 -1.39 16.45 4.14
CA ARG A 47 -0.08 16.53 3.46
C ARG A 47 0.98 15.59 4.04
N ALA A 48 0.58 14.46 4.61
CA ALA A 48 1.47 13.43 5.13
C ALA A 48 1.82 12.42 4.03
N ASP A 49 2.61 12.84 3.05
CA ASP A 49 2.83 12.11 1.79
C ASP A 49 3.34 10.67 2.00
N VAL A 50 4.24 10.47 2.97
CA VAL A 50 4.76 9.13 3.31
C VAL A 50 3.65 8.23 3.86
N LEU A 51 2.77 8.76 4.70
CA LEU A 51 1.67 8.00 5.28
C LEU A 51 0.60 7.71 4.22
N ALA A 52 0.31 8.68 3.35
CA ALA A 52 -0.58 8.49 2.21
C ALA A 52 -0.07 7.38 1.27
N ALA A 53 1.22 7.39 0.93
CA ALA A 53 1.85 6.36 0.10
C ALA A 53 1.78 4.96 0.73
N LEU A 54 1.93 4.86 2.06
CA LEU A 54 1.80 3.60 2.79
C LEU A 54 0.37 3.03 2.68
N HIS A 55 -0.66 3.86 2.89
CA HIS A 55 -2.05 3.42 2.78
C HIS A 55 -2.44 3.09 1.32
N ILE A 56 -1.91 3.82 0.33
CA ILE A 56 -2.07 3.47 -1.08
C ILE A 56 -1.45 2.08 -1.37
N SER A 57 -0.27 1.79 -0.82
CA SER A 57 0.36 0.48 -0.98
C SER A 57 -0.50 -0.65 -0.39
N TRP A 58 -1.18 -0.38 0.73
CA TRP A 58 -2.15 -1.34 1.30
C TRP A 58 -3.39 -1.52 0.43
N LEU A 59 -3.91 -0.46 -0.19
CA LEU A 59 -5.01 -0.57 -1.15
C LEU A 59 -4.63 -1.41 -2.37
N GLU A 60 -3.43 -1.23 -2.90
CA GLU A 60 -2.91 -2.05 -3.99
C GLU A 60 -2.80 -3.53 -3.57
N PHE A 61 -2.33 -3.79 -2.35
CA PHE A 61 -2.26 -5.14 -1.78
C PHE A 61 -3.63 -5.80 -1.64
N LEU A 62 -4.67 -5.03 -1.31
CA LEU A 62 -6.05 -5.53 -1.20
C LEU A 62 -6.70 -5.83 -2.56
N GLY A 63 -6.06 -5.50 -3.68
CA GLY A 63 -6.52 -5.80 -5.04
C GLY A 63 -7.50 -4.76 -5.61
N PRO A 64 -7.93 -4.91 -6.87
CA PRO A 64 -8.90 -4.00 -7.49
C PRO A 64 -10.32 -4.23 -6.92
N ALA A 65 -11.09 -3.15 -6.78
CA ALA A 65 -12.53 -3.21 -6.54
C ALA A 65 -13.23 -2.06 -7.28
N GLU A 66 -14.47 -2.29 -7.69
CA GLU A 66 -15.33 -1.23 -8.19
C GLU A 66 -15.65 -0.27 -7.04
N LEU A 67 -15.30 1.01 -7.21
CA LEU A 67 -15.74 2.07 -6.32
C LEU A 67 -17.18 2.39 -6.68
N ASP A 68 -18.06 2.43 -5.68
CA ASP A 68 -19.46 2.81 -5.85
C ASP A 68 -19.70 4.29 -5.48
N ASP A 69 -20.91 4.79 -5.75
CA ASP A 69 -21.29 6.17 -5.42
C ASP A 69 -21.17 6.47 -3.90
N VAL A 70 -21.28 5.44 -3.06
CA VAL A 70 -21.13 5.55 -1.59
C VAL A 70 -19.68 5.82 -1.23
N ASP A 71 -18.72 5.19 -1.92
CA ASP A 71 -17.30 5.45 -1.74
C ASP A 71 -16.96 6.90 -2.10
N ASP A 72 -17.52 7.45 -3.19
CA ASP A 72 -17.34 8.85 -3.58
C ASP A 72 -17.87 9.86 -2.54
N GLU A 73 -18.99 9.53 -1.89
CA GLU A 73 -19.54 10.32 -0.79
C GLU A 73 -18.68 10.24 0.48
N LEU A 74 -18.19 9.04 0.82
CA LEU A 74 -17.26 8.83 1.91
C LEU A 74 -15.99 9.67 1.71
N PHE A 75 -15.48 9.77 0.47
CA PHE A 75 -14.29 10.58 0.15
C PHE A 75 -14.53 12.06 0.40
N ARG A 76 -15.61 12.60 -0.18
CA ARG A 76 -15.95 14.02 -0.03
C ARG A 76 -16.13 14.37 1.43
N TRP A 77 -16.82 13.50 2.18
CA TRP A 77 -17.02 13.67 3.61
C TRP A 77 -15.70 13.66 4.38
N ALA A 78 -14.83 12.67 4.17
CA ALA A 78 -13.56 12.54 4.89
C ALA A 78 -12.65 13.75 4.67
N VAL A 79 -12.55 14.25 3.44
CA VAL A 79 -11.75 15.44 3.12
C VAL A 79 -12.38 16.70 3.72
N ALA A 80 -13.71 16.85 3.64
CA ALA A 80 -14.42 17.97 4.25
C ALA A 80 -14.28 17.98 5.79
N ALA A 81 -14.31 16.81 6.43
CA ALA A 81 -14.09 16.66 7.87
C ALA A 81 -12.69 17.13 8.30
N VAL A 82 -11.65 16.82 7.50
CA VAL A 82 -10.29 17.35 7.75
C VAL A 82 -10.26 18.87 7.58
N ALA A 83 -10.92 19.41 6.55
CA ALA A 83 -10.94 20.84 6.26
C ALA A 83 -11.71 21.67 7.31
N THR A 84 -12.77 21.11 7.88
CA THR A 84 -13.60 21.73 8.93
C THR A 84 -12.83 21.87 10.25
N GLY A 85 -11.90 20.94 10.51
CA GLY A 85 -11.05 20.98 11.69
C GLY A 85 -11.70 20.41 12.96
N PRO A 86 -10.97 20.42 14.09
CA PRO A 86 -11.36 19.67 15.29
C PRO A 86 -12.35 20.39 16.21
N ASP A 87 -12.45 21.72 16.12
CA ASP A 87 -13.26 22.55 17.02
C ASP A 87 -14.64 22.91 16.45
N GLU A 88 -14.90 22.58 15.19
CA GLU A 88 -16.16 22.80 14.49
C GLU A 88 -16.95 21.49 14.33
N ASP A 89 -18.28 21.55 14.32
CA ASP A 89 -19.13 20.39 14.11
C ASP A 89 -18.78 19.71 12.78
N LEU A 90 -18.58 18.39 12.81
CA LEU A 90 -18.28 17.65 11.61
C LEU A 90 -19.42 17.77 10.59
N PRO A 91 -19.12 17.75 9.28
CA PRO A 91 -20.16 17.74 8.26
C PRO A 91 -21.15 16.58 8.50
N PRO A 92 -22.43 16.73 8.11
CA PRO A 92 -23.40 15.66 8.23
C PRO A 92 -22.90 14.42 7.47
N LEU A 93 -23.09 13.25 8.06
CA LEU A 93 -22.69 11.98 7.45
C LEU A 93 -23.46 11.76 6.13
N PRO A 94 -22.85 11.08 5.15
CA PRO A 94 -23.54 10.64 3.93
C PRO A 94 -24.83 9.87 4.23
N ASP A 95 -25.84 10.09 3.40
CA ASP A 95 -27.11 9.37 3.51
C ASP A 95 -26.90 7.87 3.22
N GLY A 96 -27.63 7.01 3.93
CA GLY A 96 -27.55 5.56 3.74
C GLY A 96 -26.45 4.85 4.53
N LEU A 97 -25.57 5.57 5.22
CA LEU A 97 -24.66 4.97 6.20
C LEU A 97 -25.41 4.57 7.48
N SER A 98 -25.14 3.36 7.97
CA SER A 98 -25.55 3.00 9.33
C SER A 98 -24.87 3.90 10.36
N GLU A 99 -25.50 4.10 11.51
CA GLU A 99 -24.91 4.86 12.62
C GLU A 99 -23.52 4.32 13.01
N ALA A 100 -23.37 2.99 13.02
CA ALA A 100 -22.10 2.34 13.30
C ALA A 100 -21.02 2.65 12.24
N ALA A 101 -21.38 2.70 10.95
CA ALA A 101 -20.46 3.07 9.88
C ALA A 101 -20.07 4.54 9.96
N GLY A 102 -21.01 5.42 10.32
CA GLY A 102 -20.76 6.84 10.56
C GLY A 102 -19.79 7.09 11.72
N GLN A 103 -20.00 6.42 12.86
CA GLN A 103 -19.09 6.47 14.00
C GLN A 103 -17.70 5.92 13.65
N ALA A 104 -17.65 4.81 12.91
CA ALA A 104 -16.42 4.21 12.42
C ALA A 104 -15.65 5.15 11.49
N LEU A 105 -16.34 5.87 10.60
CA LEU A 105 -15.76 6.84 9.69
C LEU A 105 -15.20 8.06 10.43
N ALA A 106 -15.96 8.64 11.35
CA ALA A 106 -15.48 9.75 12.16
C ALA A 106 -14.26 9.37 13.01
N ALA A 107 -14.27 8.16 13.59
CA ALA A 107 -13.14 7.61 14.33
C ALA A 107 -11.91 7.39 13.42
N ALA A 108 -12.11 6.89 12.20
CA ALA A 108 -11.04 6.69 11.22
C ALA A 108 -10.41 8.02 10.78
N VAL A 109 -11.22 9.06 10.53
CA VAL A 109 -10.72 10.40 10.20
C VAL A 109 -9.91 10.97 11.36
N ALA A 110 -10.44 10.95 12.58
CA ALA A 110 -9.73 11.45 13.76
C ALA A 110 -8.40 10.73 13.98
N HIS A 111 -8.39 9.40 13.81
CA HIS A 111 -7.19 8.58 13.88
C HIS A 111 -6.17 8.94 12.79
N GLY A 112 -6.62 9.10 11.54
CA GLY A 112 -5.77 9.48 10.41
C GLY A 112 -5.13 10.86 10.60
N VAL A 113 -5.89 11.86 11.07
CA VAL A 113 -5.37 13.20 11.32
C VAL A 113 -4.31 13.19 12.43
N VAL A 114 -4.58 12.53 13.56
CA VAL A 114 -3.61 12.41 14.67
C VAL A 114 -2.34 11.69 14.19
N SER A 115 -2.49 10.64 13.38
CA SER A 115 -1.36 9.90 12.81
C SER A 115 -0.53 10.76 11.85
N ALA A 116 -1.19 11.57 11.02
CA ALA A 116 -0.51 12.51 10.12
C ALA A 116 0.28 13.57 10.88
N VAL A 117 -0.27 14.15 11.97
CA VAL A 117 0.49 15.06 12.85
C VAL A 117 1.72 14.37 13.40
N ALA A 118 1.56 13.15 13.91
CA ALA A 118 2.64 12.39 14.52
C ALA A 118 3.80 12.18 13.55
N VAL A 119 3.50 11.78 12.32
CA VAL A 119 4.48 11.56 11.26
C VAL A 119 5.20 12.86 10.91
N HIS A 120 4.48 13.97 10.76
CA HIS A 120 5.08 15.28 10.53
C HIS A 120 6.04 15.71 11.64
N ARG A 121 5.65 15.48 12.89
CA ARG A 121 6.45 15.83 14.07
C ARG A 121 7.68 14.93 14.22
N ALA A 122 7.52 13.64 13.99
CA ALA A 122 8.64 12.70 13.95
C ALA A 122 9.64 13.08 12.83
N GLY A 123 9.14 13.42 11.64
CA GLY A 123 9.97 13.89 10.53
C GLY A 123 10.74 15.17 10.88
N ALA A 124 10.06 16.16 11.46
CA ALA A 124 10.71 17.40 11.92
C ALA A 124 11.79 17.15 12.99
N ALA A 125 11.54 16.26 13.94
CA ALA A 125 12.54 15.86 14.94
C ALA A 125 13.78 15.22 14.29
N VAL A 126 13.58 14.31 13.33
CA VAL A 126 14.68 13.67 12.57
C VAL A 126 15.45 14.72 11.78
N GLU A 127 14.79 15.64 11.09
CA GLU A 127 15.46 16.72 10.34
C GLU A 127 16.32 17.61 11.25
N ARG A 128 15.86 17.92 12.46
CA ARG A 128 16.65 18.67 13.46
C ARG A 128 17.89 17.87 13.87
N VAL A 129 17.73 16.59 14.22
CA VAL A 129 18.84 15.70 14.61
C VAL A 129 19.87 15.57 13.49
N LEU A 130 19.43 15.52 12.23
CA LEU A 130 20.30 15.45 11.05
C LEU A 130 20.91 16.81 10.64
N GLY A 131 20.66 17.88 11.40
CA GLY A 131 21.17 19.22 11.11
C GLY A 131 20.54 19.88 9.87
N ARG A 132 19.43 19.34 9.36
CA ARG A 132 18.68 19.88 8.21
C ARG A 132 17.66 20.94 8.63
N ARG A 133 17.41 21.06 9.93
CA ARG A 133 16.54 22.08 10.55
C ARG A 133 17.20 22.60 11.82
N GLU A 134 16.92 23.85 12.17
CA GLU A 134 17.50 24.48 13.37
C GLU A 134 17.16 23.67 14.63
N LEU A 135 18.19 23.32 15.41
CA LEU A 135 18.04 22.50 16.60
C LEU A 135 17.75 23.40 17.81
N THR A 136 16.46 23.55 18.12
CA THR A 136 16.02 24.20 19.36
C THR A 136 15.52 23.14 20.34
N LEU A 137 16.05 23.13 21.57
CA LEU A 137 15.65 22.18 22.61
C LEU A 137 14.12 22.19 22.87
N PRO A 138 13.43 23.36 22.92
CA PRO A 138 11.98 23.38 23.04
C PRO A 138 11.25 22.78 21.84
N GLY A 139 11.78 23.01 20.62
CA GLY A 139 11.21 22.47 19.40
C GLY A 139 11.33 20.95 19.33
N LEU A 140 12.51 20.42 19.65
CA LEU A 140 12.74 18.97 19.71
C LEU A 140 11.87 18.29 20.78
N ALA A 141 11.73 18.91 21.96
CA ALA A 141 10.88 18.38 23.04
C ALA A 141 9.39 18.35 22.63
N SER A 142 8.87 19.42 22.03
CA SER A 142 7.48 19.47 21.52
C SER A 142 7.26 18.42 20.42
N ASP A 143 8.21 18.29 19.49
CA ASP A 143 8.13 17.31 18.39
C ASP A 143 8.13 15.85 18.92
N LEU A 144 8.96 15.56 19.94
CA LEU A 144 9.00 14.23 20.60
C LEU A 144 7.76 13.93 21.44
N VAL A 145 7.23 14.91 22.18
CA VAL A 145 6.01 14.74 22.98
C VAL A 145 4.81 14.49 22.07
N ALA A 146 4.69 15.24 20.97
CA ALA A 146 3.64 15.02 19.99
C ALA A 146 3.73 13.63 19.33
N ALA A 147 4.93 13.19 18.98
CA ALA A 147 5.16 11.84 18.45
C ALA A 147 4.86 10.75 19.49
N ALA A 148 5.21 10.96 20.76
CA ALA A 148 4.94 10.03 21.86
C ALA A 148 3.44 9.90 22.17
N LEU A 149 2.69 11.00 22.12
CA LEU A 149 1.24 11.01 22.34
C LEU A 149 0.47 10.25 21.25
N ALA A 150 0.99 10.25 20.03
CA ALA A 150 0.46 9.48 18.92
C ALA A 150 1.18 8.13 18.69
N ALA A 151 2.12 7.78 19.56
CA ALA A 151 2.83 6.51 19.51
C ALA A 151 1.88 5.30 19.64
N PRO A 152 0.84 5.28 20.50
CA PRO A 152 -0.07 4.12 20.60
C PRO A 152 -0.83 3.81 19.31
N THR A 153 -1.06 4.82 18.47
CA THR A 153 -1.79 4.71 17.19
C THR A 153 -0.87 4.42 16.03
N VAL A 154 0.34 4.98 16.04
CA VAL A 154 1.32 4.83 14.96
C VAL A 154 2.25 3.63 15.18
N LEU A 155 2.55 3.23 16.42
CA LEU A 155 3.49 2.12 16.70
C LEU A 155 3.11 0.83 15.99
N PRO A 156 1.85 0.37 15.97
CA PRO A 156 1.52 -0.87 15.28
C PRO A 156 1.79 -0.79 13.78
N VAL A 157 1.50 0.35 13.15
CA VAL A 157 1.71 0.60 11.72
C VAL A 157 3.19 0.85 11.40
N ALA A 158 3.91 1.59 12.22
CA ALA A 158 5.34 1.83 12.09
C ALA A 158 6.18 0.61 12.47
N ALA A 159 5.72 -0.23 13.40
CA ALA A 159 6.30 -1.53 13.68
C ALA A 159 6.00 -2.52 12.55
N ALA A 160 4.80 -2.49 11.94
CA ALA A 160 4.50 -3.28 10.74
C ALA A 160 5.32 -2.80 9.54
N ALA A 161 5.40 -1.49 9.27
CA ALA A 161 6.19 -0.91 8.19
C ALA A 161 7.70 -1.05 8.45
N GLY A 162 8.14 -0.89 9.70
CA GLY A 162 9.52 -1.11 10.14
C GLY A 162 9.90 -2.59 10.07
N ALA A 163 9.01 -3.49 10.48
CA ALA A 163 9.17 -4.92 10.28
C ALA A 163 9.18 -5.25 8.79
N LEU A 164 8.32 -4.66 7.95
CA LEU A 164 8.31 -4.82 6.50
C LEU A 164 9.54 -4.20 5.82
N ALA A 165 10.13 -3.14 6.37
CA ALA A 165 11.35 -2.52 5.86
C ALA A 165 12.61 -3.28 6.28
N VAL A 166 12.64 -3.82 7.50
CA VAL A 166 13.67 -4.77 7.96
C VAL A 166 13.56 -6.08 7.20
N VAL A 167 12.34 -6.60 7.02
CA VAL A 167 12.04 -7.71 6.13
C VAL A 167 12.46 -7.32 4.72
N GLY A 168 12.20 -6.12 4.21
CA GLY A 168 12.64 -5.67 2.89
C GLY A 168 14.17 -5.62 2.71
N ARG A 169 14.94 -5.45 3.79
CA ARG A 169 16.41 -5.57 3.80
C ARG A 169 16.91 -7.02 3.91
N ILE A 170 16.07 -7.93 4.42
CA ILE A 170 16.35 -9.36 4.56
C ILE A 170 15.80 -10.15 3.37
N VAL A 171 14.77 -9.63 2.73
CA VAL A 171 14.09 -10.18 1.56
C VAL A 171 15.09 -10.11 0.41
N PRO A 172 15.36 -11.25 -0.24
CA PRO A 172 16.24 -11.33 -1.38
C PRO A 172 15.89 -10.28 -2.44
N GLU A 173 16.90 -9.82 -3.18
CA GLU A 173 16.64 -9.06 -4.40
C GLU A 173 15.73 -9.86 -5.33
N ALA A 174 14.97 -9.15 -6.17
CA ALA A 174 14.16 -9.83 -7.17
C ALA A 174 15.07 -10.70 -8.04
N ALA A 175 14.73 -11.97 -8.17
CA ALA A 175 15.46 -12.86 -9.05
C ALA A 175 15.39 -12.32 -10.48
N GLU A 176 16.55 -12.24 -11.13
CA GLU A 176 16.62 -11.87 -12.53
C GLU A 176 15.88 -12.93 -13.35
N VAL A 177 15.05 -12.47 -14.28
CA VAL A 177 14.29 -13.33 -15.18
C VAL A 177 15.17 -13.60 -16.39
N ASP A 178 15.71 -14.80 -16.45
CA ASP A 178 16.51 -15.29 -17.56
C ASP A 178 15.57 -15.79 -18.66
N VAL A 179 15.78 -15.30 -19.88
CA VAL A 179 14.85 -15.49 -21.00
C VAL A 179 15.58 -16.23 -22.11
N ASP A 180 14.88 -17.17 -22.75
CA ASP A 180 15.34 -17.86 -23.95
C ASP A 180 15.95 -16.86 -24.96
N PRO A 181 17.12 -17.15 -25.58
CA PRO A 181 17.79 -16.24 -26.50
C PRO A 181 16.95 -15.87 -27.73
N ASP A 182 16.03 -16.74 -28.15
CA ASP A 182 15.10 -16.50 -29.25
C ASP A 182 13.64 -16.65 -28.77
N PRO A 183 13.14 -15.72 -27.92
CA PRO A 183 11.88 -15.93 -27.22
C PRO A 183 10.69 -15.84 -28.17
N ASN A 184 9.77 -16.80 -28.09
CA ASN A 184 8.47 -16.66 -28.73
C ASN A 184 7.61 -15.61 -28.00
N LEU A 185 6.50 -15.19 -28.61
CA LEU A 185 5.63 -14.14 -28.06
C LEU A 185 5.16 -14.42 -26.62
N LEU A 186 4.81 -15.68 -26.31
CA LEU A 186 4.34 -16.05 -24.98
C LEU A 186 5.50 -16.01 -23.96
N THR A 187 6.68 -16.48 -24.35
CA THR A 187 7.92 -16.38 -23.56
C THR A 187 8.23 -14.92 -23.21
N GLN A 188 8.16 -14.02 -24.19
CA GLN A 188 8.41 -12.58 -23.98
C GLN A 188 7.37 -11.95 -23.06
N LEU A 189 6.07 -12.22 -23.27
CA LEU A 189 5.00 -11.68 -22.44
C LEU A 189 5.09 -12.16 -20.98
N LEU A 190 5.44 -13.42 -20.78
CA LEU A 190 5.67 -13.97 -19.44
C LEU A 190 6.90 -13.33 -18.80
N ALA A 191 8.00 -13.19 -19.54
CA ALA A 191 9.20 -12.52 -19.05
C ALA A 191 8.93 -11.08 -18.59
N ASP A 192 8.06 -10.35 -19.31
CA ASP A 192 7.70 -8.97 -18.97
C ASP A 192 6.74 -8.85 -17.78
N ALA A 193 5.85 -9.84 -17.60
CA ALA A 193 4.85 -9.86 -16.53
C ALA A 193 5.39 -10.43 -15.20
N LEU A 194 6.31 -11.39 -15.26
CA LEU A 194 6.86 -12.08 -14.09
C LEU A 194 7.48 -11.14 -13.05
N PRO A 195 8.24 -10.09 -13.41
CA PRO A 195 8.76 -9.13 -12.43
C PRO A 195 7.65 -8.45 -11.61
N THR A 196 6.48 -8.20 -12.19
CA THR A 196 5.34 -7.63 -11.47
C THR A 196 4.73 -8.64 -10.50
N TRP A 197 4.60 -9.90 -10.90
CA TRP A 197 4.06 -10.96 -10.05
C TRP A 197 5.04 -11.39 -8.95
N LEU A 198 6.33 -11.42 -9.26
CA LEU A 198 7.40 -11.87 -8.37
C LEU A 198 8.07 -10.73 -7.58
N GLY A 199 7.70 -9.47 -7.83
CA GLY A 199 8.23 -8.31 -7.12
C GLY A 199 7.82 -8.25 -5.63
N GLY A 200 6.74 -8.95 -5.27
CA GLY A 200 6.28 -9.06 -3.88
C GLY A 200 7.31 -9.73 -2.97
N ALA A 201 7.42 -9.27 -1.72
CA ALA A 201 8.41 -9.78 -0.76
C ALA A 201 8.30 -11.30 -0.53
N TRP A 202 7.07 -11.82 -0.43
CA TRP A 202 6.81 -13.25 -0.28
C TRP A 202 7.22 -14.06 -1.50
N ALA A 203 6.97 -13.54 -2.71
CA ALA A 203 7.37 -14.21 -3.94
C ALA A 203 8.90 -14.27 -4.04
N ARG A 204 9.62 -13.20 -3.69
CA ARG A 204 11.09 -13.18 -3.64
C ARG A 204 11.67 -14.17 -2.64
N VAL A 205 11.10 -14.22 -1.42
CA VAL A 205 11.48 -15.22 -0.42
C VAL A 205 11.20 -16.63 -0.92
N LEU A 206 10.03 -16.87 -1.51
CA LEU A 206 9.66 -18.18 -2.03
C LEU A 206 10.63 -18.64 -3.13
N VAL A 207 10.91 -17.79 -4.12
CA VAL A 207 11.85 -18.08 -5.22
C VAL A 207 13.25 -18.40 -4.67
N ALA A 208 13.72 -17.64 -3.68
CA ALA A 208 15.04 -17.84 -3.07
C ALA A 208 15.14 -19.07 -2.17
N THR A 209 14.08 -19.43 -1.46
CA THR A 209 14.06 -20.53 -0.49
C THR A 209 13.63 -21.87 -1.09
N LEU A 210 13.06 -21.86 -2.30
CA LEU A 210 12.70 -23.07 -3.03
C LEU A 210 13.95 -23.92 -3.32
N PRO A 211 14.06 -25.13 -2.73
CA PRO A 211 15.25 -25.99 -2.90
C PRO A 211 15.28 -26.67 -4.28
N VAL A 212 14.15 -26.66 -4.98
CA VAL A 212 13.94 -27.27 -6.30
C VAL A 212 13.38 -26.23 -7.26
N GLU A 213 13.67 -26.42 -8.54
CA GLU A 213 12.99 -25.67 -9.60
C GLU A 213 11.61 -26.28 -9.85
N ILE A 214 10.60 -25.43 -9.86
CA ILE A 214 9.23 -25.80 -10.19
C ILE A 214 8.97 -25.35 -11.63
N PRO A 215 8.93 -26.27 -12.60
CA PRO A 215 8.56 -25.98 -13.97
C PRO A 215 7.04 -25.88 -14.11
N MET A 216 6.57 -24.75 -14.62
CA MET A 216 5.18 -24.46 -14.92
C MET A 216 5.06 -24.12 -16.40
N SER A 217 4.40 -24.99 -17.15
CA SER A 217 4.19 -24.77 -18.58
C SER A 217 2.91 -23.99 -18.84
N TRP A 218 2.96 -23.16 -19.86
CA TRP A 218 1.89 -22.29 -20.33
C TRP A 218 1.63 -22.58 -21.79
N ARG A 219 0.36 -22.71 -22.14
CA ARG A 219 -0.10 -22.88 -23.52
C ARG A 219 -1.17 -21.84 -23.81
N SER A 220 -1.01 -21.17 -24.95
CA SER A 220 -2.06 -20.35 -25.54
C SER A 220 -2.12 -20.56 -27.04
N GLY A 221 -3.15 -21.26 -27.50
CA GLY A 221 -3.25 -21.64 -28.91
C GLY A 221 -2.01 -22.44 -29.36
N PRO A 222 -1.30 -22.04 -30.43
CA PRO A 222 -0.12 -22.74 -30.91
C PRO A 222 1.18 -22.39 -30.16
N THR A 223 1.19 -21.35 -29.32
CA THR A 223 2.40 -20.92 -28.60
C THR A 223 2.47 -21.56 -27.22
N VAL A 224 3.68 -21.99 -26.86
CA VAL A 224 3.96 -22.66 -25.59
C VAL A 224 5.25 -22.12 -24.98
N ALA A 225 5.26 -21.99 -23.66
CA ALA A 225 6.41 -21.54 -22.90
C ALA A 225 6.43 -22.25 -21.55
N THR A 226 7.60 -22.37 -20.94
CA THR A 226 7.74 -22.90 -19.59
C THR A 226 8.47 -21.91 -18.70
N VAL A 227 7.86 -21.60 -17.57
CA VAL A 227 8.44 -20.79 -16.51
C VAL A 227 9.01 -21.74 -15.45
N ARG A 228 10.30 -21.65 -15.17
CA ARG A 228 10.95 -22.41 -14.09
C ARG A 228 11.27 -21.44 -12.96
N VAL A 229 10.74 -21.73 -11.76
CA VAL A 229 10.95 -20.89 -10.56
C VAL A 229 11.59 -21.73 -9.47
N GLY A 230 12.71 -21.26 -8.92
CA GLY A 230 13.34 -21.86 -7.75
C GLY A 230 14.84 -21.63 -7.72
N ARG A 231 15.49 -22.05 -6.62
CA ARG A 231 16.94 -21.89 -6.43
C ARG A 231 17.42 -20.44 -6.61
N GLY A 232 16.57 -19.47 -6.29
CA GLY A 232 16.86 -18.05 -6.45
C GLY A 232 16.85 -17.56 -7.89
N ARG A 233 16.28 -18.31 -8.83
CA ARG A 233 16.25 -17.96 -10.26
C ARG A 233 14.85 -18.11 -10.84
N VAL A 234 14.61 -17.36 -11.90
CA VAL A 234 13.40 -17.45 -12.72
C VAL A 234 13.87 -17.58 -14.16
N GLN A 235 13.44 -18.63 -14.84
CA GLN A 235 13.74 -18.86 -16.24
C GLN A 235 12.46 -18.96 -17.05
N VAL A 236 12.43 -18.35 -18.23
CA VAL A 236 11.34 -18.51 -19.18
C VAL A 236 11.92 -19.07 -20.47
N VAL A 237 11.56 -20.31 -20.77
CA VAL A 237 12.05 -21.04 -21.94
C VAL A 237 10.92 -21.31 -22.92
N ASN A 238 11.27 -21.40 -24.19
CA ASN A 238 10.32 -21.80 -25.23
C ASN A 238 9.89 -23.27 -25.05
N GLY A 239 8.64 -23.58 -25.36
CA GLY A 239 8.17 -24.97 -25.37
C GLY A 239 7.50 -25.43 -24.08
N LEU A 240 6.89 -26.62 -24.16
CA LEU A 240 6.43 -27.36 -23.00
C LEU A 240 7.59 -28.19 -22.47
N SER A 241 7.85 -28.11 -21.16
CA SER A 241 8.86 -28.94 -20.54
C SER A 241 8.24 -30.28 -20.16
N GLU A 242 8.93 -31.36 -20.46
CA GLU A 242 8.45 -32.73 -20.16
C GLU A 242 8.35 -32.99 -18.65
N ASP A 243 9.09 -32.23 -17.85
CA ASP A 243 9.08 -32.31 -16.39
C ASP A 243 8.14 -31.29 -15.73
N ALA A 244 7.27 -30.62 -16.50
CA ALA A 244 6.34 -29.63 -15.98
C ALA A 244 5.41 -30.20 -14.90
N TRP A 245 5.36 -29.53 -13.75
CA TRP A 245 4.48 -29.92 -12.65
C TRP A 245 3.04 -29.47 -12.88
N ALA A 246 2.86 -28.41 -13.66
CA ALA A 246 1.57 -27.85 -14.01
C ALA A 246 1.57 -27.35 -15.46
N LEU A 247 0.42 -27.50 -16.12
CA LEU A 247 0.13 -26.91 -17.42
C LEU A 247 -1.04 -25.94 -17.28
N PHE A 248 -0.79 -24.68 -17.59
CA PHE A 248 -1.80 -23.62 -17.64
C PHE A 248 -2.20 -23.41 -19.10
N ASP A 249 -3.44 -23.74 -19.42
CA ASP A 249 -4.00 -23.64 -20.76
C ASP A 249 -5.07 -22.54 -20.76
N GLY A 250 -4.82 -21.44 -21.47
CA GLY A 250 -5.70 -20.29 -21.45
C GLY A 250 -5.28 -19.19 -22.42
N ASP A 251 -6.21 -18.29 -22.73
CA ASP A 251 -6.00 -17.19 -23.68
C ASP A 251 -5.13 -16.06 -23.09
N VAL A 252 -4.22 -15.51 -23.89
CA VAL A 252 -3.18 -14.54 -23.43
C VAL A 252 -3.76 -13.18 -23.05
N ASP A 253 -5.04 -12.91 -23.32
CA ASP A 253 -5.66 -11.60 -23.09
C ASP A 253 -5.46 -11.05 -21.67
N SER A 254 -5.42 -11.91 -20.65
CA SER A 254 -5.15 -11.50 -19.27
C SER A 254 -3.68 -11.09 -19.05
N LEU A 255 -2.74 -11.76 -19.70
CA LEU A 255 -1.30 -11.45 -19.70
C LEU A 255 -1.01 -10.20 -20.53
N VAL A 256 -1.69 -10.03 -21.68
CA VAL A 256 -1.59 -8.83 -22.52
C VAL A 256 -2.11 -7.62 -21.77
N ARG A 257 -3.24 -7.71 -21.04
CA ARG A 257 -3.69 -6.61 -20.16
C ARG A 257 -2.66 -6.25 -19.10
N ALA A 258 -2.07 -7.25 -18.44
CA ALA A 258 -1.03 -7.02 -17.42
C ALA A 258 0.23 -6.35 -18.01
N GLY A 259 0.71 -6.81 -19.17
CA GLY A 259 1.86 -6.21 -19.87
C GLY A 259 1.57 -4.82 -20.46
N SER A 260 0.34 -4.58 -20.94
CA SER A 260 -0.07 -3.29 -21.54
C SER A 260 -0.01 -2.13 -20.55
N HIS A 261 -0.27 -2.39 -19.26
CA HIS A 261 -0.14 -1.37 -18.21
C HIS A 261 1.31 -0.86 -18.04
N ARG A 262 2.30 -1.73 -18.26
CA ARG A 262 3.73 -1.36 -18.20
C ARG A 262 4.14 -0.52 -19.40
N ILE A 263 3.73 -0.90 -20.61
CA ILE A 263 3.98 -0.11 -21.84
C ILE A 263 3.34 1.28 -21.71
N THR A 264 2.12 1.35 -21.20
CA THR A 264 1.42 2.64 -20.98
C THR A 264 2.16 3.51 -19.95
N ARG A 265 2.74 2.89 -18.91
CA ARG A 265 3.54 3.58 -17.89
C ARG A 265 4.87 4.08 -18.45
N GLU A 266 5.58 3.26 -19.24
CA GLU A 266 6.85 3.63 -19.88
C GLU A 266 6.67 4.75 -20.91
N VAL A 267 5.60 4.71 -21.71
CA VAL A 267 5.24 5.78 -22.65
C VAL A 267 4.94 7.09 -21.93
N ARG A 268 4.24 7.06 -20.78
CA ARG A 268 4.03 8.25 -19.93
C ARG A 268 5.32 8.79 -19.36
N THR A 269 6.20 7.95 -18.83
CA THR A 269 7.49 8.41 -18.29
C THR A 269 8.41 8.96 -19.39
N ALA A 270 8.35 8.40 -20.61
CA ALA A 270 9.10 8.90 -21.75
C ALA A 270 8.54 10.24 -22.30
N HIS A 271 7.23 10.48 -22.16
CA HIS A 271 6.60 11.76 -22.52
C HIS A 271 6.71 12.83 -21.43
N ALA A 272 6.85 12.46 -20.16
CA ALA A 272 7.06 13.41 -19.05
C ALA A 272 8.51 13.92 -18.94
N GLY A 273 9.45 13.30 -19.67
CA GLY A 273 10.85 13.71 -19.76
C GLY A 273 11.20 14.59 -20.96
N ARG A 274 10.19 15.09 -21.70
CA ARG A 274 10.32 16.12 -22.75
C ARG A 274 9.54 17.36 -22.35
#